data_AF-A0A7S0V1X4-F1
#
_entry.id   AF-A0A7S0V1X4-F1
#
_cell.length_a   1.000
_cell.length_b   1.000
_cell.length_c   1.000
_cell.angle_alpha   90.00
_cell.angle_beta   90.00
_cell.angle_gamma   90.00
#
_symmetry.space_group_name_H-M   'P 1'
#
loop_
_entity.id
_entity.type
_entity.pdbx_description
1 polymer ?
#
loop_
_entity_poly.entity_id
_entity_poly.type
_entity_poly.pdbx_seq_one_letter_code
_entity_poly.pdbx_strand_id
1 'polypeptide(L)'
;DGCHPHQWTPSRDYTYWEQVGGLWTKRTAAMEVYICHNGDLDSWDVDGSTQALETLFPFIERATHTAAPSTVDSCGVAGVIDLVRTKGLWYHSVRYAFLFSISRGGTITYAMPT
;
A
#
# COMPACT_ATOMS: atom_id res chain seq x y z
N ASP A 1 12.16 -19.96 1.88
CA ASP A 1 11.56 -18.61 1.78
C ASP A 1 10.84 -18.08 3.02
N GLY A 2 10.82 -18.76 4.18
CA GLY A 2 9.96 -18.34 5.32
C GLY A 2 10.61 -17.52 6.45
N CYS A 3 11.94 -17.36 6.49
CA CYS A 3 12.62 -16.80 7.68
C CYS A 3 13.36 -15.46 7.45
N HIS A 4 13.27 -14.88 6.25
CA HIS A 4 13.84 -13.58 5.92
C HIS A 4 12.74 -12.53 5.74
N PRO A 5 12.99 -11.25 6.05
CA PRO A 5 12.02 -10.18 5.79
C PRO A 5 11.62 -10.12 4.32
N HIS A 6 10.33 -9.94 4.04
CA HIS A 6 9.81 -9.82 2.68
C HIS A 6 9.48 -8.37 2.36
N GLN A 7 9.61 -8.05 1.08
CA GLN A 7 9.26 -6.75 0.50
C GLN A 7 8.49 -6.98 -0.80
N TRP A 8 7.67 -6.00 -1.19
CA TRP A 8 6.98 -6.01 -2.48
C TRP A 8 7.68 -5.10 -3.49
N THR A 9 7.80 -3.81 -3.17
CA THR A 9 8.66 -2.88 -3.91
C THR A 9 10.01 -2.70 -3.21
N PRO A 10 11.11 -2.51 -3.98
CA PRO A 10 12.39 -2.13 -3.40
C PRO A 10 12.35 -0.69 -2.86
N SER A 11 13.39 -0.31 -2.13
CA SER A 11 13.59 1.07 -1.68
C SER A 11 13.51 2.08 -2.83
N ARG A 12 12.75 3.15 -2.62
CA ARG A 12 12.63 4.28 -3.55
C ARG A 12 12.41 5.59 -2.83
N ASP A 13 12.79 6.68 -3.48
CA ASP A 13 12.56 8.03 -2.95
C ASP A 13 11.07 8.37 -3.00
N TYR A 14 10.53 8.75 -1.85
CA TYR A 14 9.18 9.27 -1.74
C TYR A 14 9.20 10.72 -1.27
N THR A 15 8.35 11.51 -1.92
CA THR A 15 8.00 12.84 -1.42
C THR A 15 6.75 12.74 -0.55
N TYR A 16 6.85 13.17 0.70
CA TYR A 16 5.76 13.11 1.67
C TYR A 16 5.61 14.41 2.46
N TRP A 17 4.43 14.60 3.02
CA TRP A 17 4.08 15.68 3.93
C TRP A 17 3.99 15.16 5.37
N GLU A 18 4.64 15.85 6.28
CA GLU A 18 4.53 15.60 7.72
C GLU A 18 4.28 16.90 8.48
N GLN A 19 3.77 16.79 9.71
CA GLN A 19 3.55 17.94 10.57
C GLN A 19 4.68 18.06 11.58
N VAL A 20 5.42 19.18 11.53
CA VAL A 20 6.54 19.48 12.45
C VAL A 20 6.21 20.78 13.16
N GLY A 21 6.07 20.73 14.49
CA GLY A 21 5.72 21.92 15.28
C GLY A 21 4.39 22.57 14.84
N GLY A 22 3.43 21.77 14.37
CA GLY A 22 2.14 22.27 13.88
C GLY A 22 2.12 22.66 12.40
N LEU A 23 3.28 22.78 11.74
CA LEU A 23 3.38 23.20 10.33
C LEU A 23 3.58 22.01 9.39
N TRP A 24 2.92 22.03 8.24
CA TRP A 24 3.12 21.04 7.18
C TRP A 24 4.44 21.28 6.46
N THR A 25 5.31 20.27 6.46
CA THR A 25 6.62 20.30 5.81
C THR A 25 6.69 19.19 4.78
N LYS A 26 7.13 19.53 3.56
CA LYS A 26 7.42 18.58 2.49
C LYS A 26 8.83 18.02 2.67
N ARG A 27 8.98 16.71 2.64
CA ARG A 27 10.26 16.00 2.70
C ARG A 27 10.40 14.97 1.58
N THR A 28 11.65 14.59 1.32
CA THR A 28 11.99 13.48 0.45
C THR A 28 12.91 12.53 1.21
N ALA A 29 12.62 11.24 1.18
CA ALA A 29 13.47 10.20 1.75
C ALA A 29 13.28 8.88 1.00
N ALA A 30 14.36 8.10 0.93
CA ALA A 30 14.28 6.69 0.54
C ALA A 30 13.47 5.93 1.60
N MET A 31 12.44 5.20 1.16
CA MET A 31 11.67 4.33 2.04
C MET A 31 11.45 2.98 1.37
N GLU A 32 11.33 1.96 2.21
CA GLU A 32 10.98 0.60 1.84
C GLU A 32 10.09 -0.01 2.94
N VAL A 33 9.38 -1.07 2.60
CA VAL A 33 8.53 -1.82 3.53
C VAL A 33 9.11 -3.21 3.67
N TYR A 34 9.52 -3.56 4.88
CA TYR A 34 9.90 -4.92 5.25
C TYR A 34 8.85 -5.53 6.17
N ILE A 35 8.44 -6.74 5.83
CA ILE A 35 7.51 -7.54 6.60
C ILE A 35 8.24 -8.73 7.20
N CYS A 36 8.24 -8.81 8.52
CA CYS A 36 8.59 -10.00 9.27
C CYS A 36 7.28 -10.62 9.76
N HIS A 37 6.78 -11.62 9.04
CA HIS A 37 5.48 -12.23 9.30
C HIS A 37 5.66 -13.71 9.66
N ASN A 38 5.02 -14.14 10.76
CA ASN A 38 4.96 -15.54 11.18
C ASN A 38 3.49 -15.93 11.42
N GLY A 39 2.66 -15.67 10.41
CA GLY A 39 1.25 -16.01 10.34
C GLY A 39 0.89 -16.30 8.87
N ASP A 40 -0.39 -16.39 8.57
CA ASP A 40 -0.89 -16.64 7.22
C ASP A 40 -1.68 -15.44 6.67
N LEU A 41 -1.50 -15.13 5.38
CA LEU A 41 -2.40 -14.27 4.61
C LEU A 41 -3.28 -15.11 3.68
N ASP A 42 -4.42 -15.58 4.19
CA ASP A 42 -5.36 -16.40 3.41
C ASP A 42 -6.21 -15.56 2.45
N SER A 43 -6.63 -14.38 2.92
CA SER A 43 -7.54 -13.51 2.17
C SER A 43 -7.48 -12.06 2.62
N TRP A 44 -8.04 -11.18 1.80
CA TRP A 44 -8.16 -9.76 2.09
C TRP A 44 -9.57 -9.26 1.77
N ASP A 45 -10.23 -8.63 2.75
CA ASP A 45 -11.54 -8.03 2.55
C ASP A 45 -11.41 -6.65 1.89
N VAL A 46 -12.09 -6.52 0.76
CA VAL A 46 -12.20 -5.27 0.03
C VAL A 46 -13.67 -5.05 -0.30
N ASP A 47 -14.28 -4.05 0.33
CA ASP A 47 -15.69 -3.68 0.10
C ASP A 47 -16.70 -4.77 0.51
N GLY A 48 -16.44 -5.47 1.62
CA GLY A 48 -17.28 -6.58 2.07
C GLY A 48 -17.18 -7.82 1.19
N SER A 49 -16.24 -7.83 0.25
CA SER A 49 -15.90 -8.98 -0.57
C SER A 49 -14.51 -9.48 -0.23
N THR A 50 -14.45 -10.69 0.31
CA THR A 50 -13.20 -11.36 0.66
C THR A 50 -12.55 -11.94 -0.59
N GLN A 51 -11.33 -11.47 -0.89
CA GLN A 51 -10.52 -11.92 -2.01
C GLN A 51 -9.46 -12.92 -1.53
N ALA A 52 -9.39 -14.09 -2.15
CA ALA A 52 -8.33 -15.06 -1.89
C ALA A 52 -6.96 -14.57 -2.39
N LEU A 53 -5.88 -15.12 -1.81
CA LEU A 53 -4.50 -14.75 -2.12
C LEU A 53 -4.16 -14.84 -3.63
N GLU A 54 -4.65 -15.88 -4.29
CA GLU A 54 -4.48 -16.14 -5.73
C GLU A 54 -5.05 -15.03 -6.62
N THR A 55 -6.10 -14.35 -6.17
CA THR A 55 -6.68 -13.18 -6.85
C THR A 55 -5.97 -11.90 -6.44
N LEU A 56 -5.49 -11.85 -5.20
CA LEU A 56 -4.84 -10.68 -4.62
C LEU A 56 -3.51 -10.35 -5.31
N PHE A 57 -2.66 -11.35 -5.55
CA PHE A 57 -1.33 -11.13 -6.13
C PHE A 57 -1.38 -10.43 -7.50
N PRO A 58 -2.12 -10.95 -8.51
CA PRO A 58 -2.25 -10.27 -9.80
C PRO A 58 -2.84 -8.87 -9.68
N PHE A 59 -3.73 -8.63 -8.70
CA PHE A 59 -4.26 -7.30 -8.44
C PHE A 59 -3.18 -6.35 -7.93
N ILE A 60 -2.40 -6.76 -6.94
CA ILE A 60 -1.31 -5.92 -6.39
C ILE A 60 -0.28 -5.64 -7.49
N GLU A 61 0.10 -6.65 -8.29
CA GLU A 61 1.07 -6.46 -9.38
C GLU A 61 0.64 -5.38 -10.36
N ARG A 62 -0.65 -5.39 -10.75
CA ARG A 62 -1.23 -4.34 -11.61
C ARG A 62 -1.27 -2.99 -10.92
N ALA A 63 -1.63 -2.94 -9.63
CA ALA A 63 -1.77 -1.71 -8.87
C ALA A 63 -0.42 -1.06 -8.49
N THR A 64 0.65 -1.84 -8.36
CA THR A 64 2.01 -1.34 -8.06
C THR A 64 2.89 -1.24 -9.29
N HIS A 65 2.49 -1.85 -10.42
CA HIS A 65 3.34 -2.07 -11.59
C HIS A 65 4.66 -2.77 -11.22
N THR A 66 4.57 -3.81 -10.38
CA THR A 66 5.73 -4.56 -9.89
C THR A 66 5.34 -6.02 -9.82
N ALA A 67 6.14 -6.91 -10.44
CA ALA A 67 5.90 -8.35 -10.36
C ALA A 67 6.11 -8.84 -8.93
N ALA A 68 5.34 -9.84 -8.50
CA ALA A 68 5.44 -10.42 -7.17
C ALA A 68 6.86 -10.98 -6.95
N PRO A 69 7.62 -10.47 -5.95
CA PRO A 69 8.99 -10.94 -5.70
C PRO A 69 9.10 -12.39 -5.24
N SER A 70 8.05 -12.92 -4.63
CA SER A 70 7.92 -14.31 -4.18
C SER A 70 6.43 -14.65 -4.09
N THR A 71 6.08 -15.93 -4.10
CA THR A 71 4.69 -16.43 -3.97
C THR A 71 4.26 -16.65 -2.52
N VAL A 72 5.15 -16.40 -1.56
CA VAL A 72 4.82 -16.55 -0.13
C VAL A 72 3.86 -15.45 0.34
N ASP A 73 2.97 -15.81 1.24
CA ASP A 73 1.89 -14.98 1.78
C ASP A 73 2.38 -13.67 2.43
N SER A 74 3.50 -13.71 3.13
CA SER A 74 4.23 -12.58 3.71
C SER A 74 4.67 -11.54 2.68
N CYS A 75 4.98 -11.97 1.45
CA CYS A 75 5.18 -11.08 0.32
C CYS A 75 3.87 -10.37 -0.05
N GLY A 76 2.75 -11.09 -0.06
CA GLY A 76 1.42 -10.52 -0.23
C GLY A 76 1.09 -9.46 0.81
N VAL A 77 1.43 -9.69 2.09
CA VAL A 77 1.27 -8.69 3.16
C VAL A 77 2.06 -7.42 2.84
N ALA A 78 3.31 -7.55 2.39
CA ALA A 78 4.12 -6.40 1.97
C ALA A 78 3.45 -5.61 0.83
N GLY A 79 2.88 -6.31 -0.14
CA GLY A 79 2.14 -5.72 -1.25
C GLY A 79 0.88 -4.98 -0.82
N VAL A 80 0.10 -5.55 0.11
CA VAL A 80 -1.07 -4.88 0.69
C VAL A 80 -0.66 -3.59 1.42
N ILE A 81 0.39 -3.63 2.24
CA ILE A 81 0.90 -2.44 2.93
C ILE A 81 1.33 -1.37 1.93
N ASP A 82 1.97 -1.75 0.83
CA ASP A 82 2.33 -0.82 -0.23
C ASP A 82 1.12 -0.13 -0.87
N LEU A 83 -0.04 -0.79 -0.96
CA LEU A 83 -1.27 -0.20 -1.47
C LEU A 83 -1.95 0.74 -0.45
N VAL A 84 -2.01 0.35 0.82
CA VAL A 84 -2.78 1.08 1.84
C VAL A 84 -2.00 2.16 2.58
N ARG A 85 -0.65 2.16 2.47
CA ARG A 85 0.20 3.22 3.06
C ARG A 85 0.04 4.52 2.29
N THR A 86 -0.71 5.46 2.86
CA THR A 86 -1.06 6.74 2.22
C THR A 86 -0.66 7.98 3.01
N LYS A 87 -0.40 7.87 4.33
CA LYS A 87 -0.16 9.02 5.20
C LYS A 87 0.96 9.92 4.68
N GLY A 88 0.62 11.16 4.35
CA GLY A 88 1.55 12.16 3.80
C GLY A 88 1.93 11.95 2.34
N LEU A 89 1.53 10.85 1.69
CA LEU A 89 1.98 10.45 0.34
C LEU A 89 0.88 10.70 -0.69
N TRP A 90 0.91 11.87 -1.35
CA TRP A 90 -0.14 12.28 -2.28
C TRP A 90 -0.50 11.23 -3.34
N TYR A 91 0.49 10.73 -4.11
CA TYR A 91 0.23 9.76 -5.18
C TYR A 91 -0.29 8.42 -4.65
N HIS A 92 0.13 8.01 -3.46
CA HIS A 92 -0.42 6.81 -2.83
C HIS A 92 -1.87 7.01 -2.43
N SER A 93 -2.22 8.16 -1.86
CA SER A 93 -3.60 8.51 -1.53
C SER A 93 -4.49 8.53 -2.78
N VAL A 94 -4.00 9.10 -3.90
CA VAL A 94 -4.73 9.11 -5.18
C VAL A 94 -4.93 7.69 -5.71
N ARG A 95 -3.89 6.85 -5.71
CA ARG A 95 -4.00 5.45 -6.12
C ARG A 95 -4.98 4.68 -5.23
N TYR A 96 -4.86 4.84 -3.91
CA TYR A 96 -5.77 4.21 -2.95
C TYR A 96 -7.22 4.64 -3.22
N ALA A 97 -7.48 5.93 -3.38
CA ALA A 97 -8.81 6.43 -3.70
C ALA A 97 -9.32 5.93 -5.06
N PHE A 98 -8.45 5.80 -6.07
CA PHE A 98 -8.85 5.23 -7.35
C PHE A 98 -9.24 3.75 -7.22
N LEU A 99 -8.38 2.95 -6.59
CA LEU A 99 -8.59 1.50 -6.44
C LEU A 99 -9.74 1.15 -5.50
N PHE A 100 -9.97 1.97 -4.46
CA PHE A 100 -10.90 1.66 -3.38
C PHE A 100 -12.01 2.71 -3.19
N SER A 101 -12.20 3.66 -4.09
CA SER A 101 -13.28 4.66 -3.94
C SER A 101 -13.91 5.12 -5.25
N ILE A 102 -13.17 5.24 -6.36
CA ILE A 102 -13.69 5.84 -7.62
C ILE A 102 -14.73 4.93 -8.30
N SER A 103 -14.68 3.61 -8.08
CA SER A 103 -15.73 2.67 -8.52
C SER A 103 -16.92 2.59 -7.55
N ARG A 104 -16.87 3.25 -6.39
CA ARG A 104 -17.78 2.99 -5.25
C ARG A 104 -18.92 4.00 -5.07
N GLY A 105 -19.14 4.91 -6.02
CA GLY A 105 -20.23 5.90 -5.98
C GLY A 105 -20.18 6.91 -4.82
N GLY A 106 -19.25 6.75 -3.87
CA GLY A 106 -18.99 7.68 -2.78
C GLY A 106 -18.23 8.90 -3.28
N THR A 107 -18.77 10.08 -3.03
CA THR A 107 -18.04 11.34 -3.23
C THR A 107 -16.77 11.31 -2.38
N ILE A 108 -15.59 11.37 -3.00
CA ILE A 108 -14.35 11.63 -2.29
C ILE A 108 -14.37 13.10 -1.88
N THR A 109 -14.91 13.39 -0.70
CA THR A 109 -14.80 14.72 -0.07
C THR A 109 -13.41 14.84 0.52
N TYR A 110 -12.53 15.55 -0.19
CA TYR A 110 -11.21 15.90 0.31
C TYR A 110 -11.16 17.41 0.58
N ALA A 111 -11.17 17.78 1.86
CA ALA A 111 -10.85 19.13 2.28
C ALA A 111 -9.33 19.26 2.40
N MET A 112 -8.72 20.12 1.58
CA MET A 112 -7.35 20.55 1.82
C MET A 112 -7.31 21.29 3.16
N PRO A 113 -6.45 20.89 4.11
CA PRO A 113 -6.20 21.70 5.28
C PRO A 113 -5.62 23.05 4.81
N THR A 114 -6.33 24.14 5.12
CA THR A 114 -5.82 25.52 4.99
C THR A 114 -4.83 25.82 6.09
#